data_AF-A0A2P4PKM7-F1
#
_entry.id   AF-A0A2P4PKM7-F1
#
_cell.length_a   1.000
_cell.length_b   1.000
_cell.length_c   1.000
_cell.angle_alpha   90.00
_cell.angle_beta   90.00
_cell.angle_gamma   90.00
#
_symmetry.space_group_name_H-M   'P 1'
#
loop_
_entity.id
_entity.type
_entity.pdbx_description
1 polymer ?
#
loop_
_entity_poly.entity_id
_entity_poly.type
_entity_poly.pdbx_seq_one_letter_code
_entity_poly.pdbx_strand_id
1 'polypeptide(L)'
;MAFDEALETFGVKFIKQNVTGNVIDQENLKRQVKASQSEYERIELFLNEYLHNNTSTNHERSTNLRKDEMWSLVEKLLIAFDTKDFNHYNQTHDLFHTSYPKEIHADGIRRLKECYKRGLHRIHLIYAQEVLKKEKIDTTGRRVKEVLVTKCKDIEKPPRKRKNTNILDNQPGSSDEPPKKRVRRIPSKEAVEILAPMVAHSLPPTKEEVQRYLAALEGISSSSDIWDAARLTQYYKNRHKKAK
;
A
#
# COMPACT_ATOMS: atom_id res chain seq x y z
N MET A 1 21.66 -44.77 -31.30
CA MET A 1 22.16 -43.39 -31.14
C MET A 1 21.43 -42.61 -30.04
N ALA A 2 20.09 -42.54 -30.02
CA ALA A 2 19.38 -41.77 -28.97
C ALA A 2 19.54 -42.29 -27.53
N PHE A 3 19.79 -43.60 -27.35
CA PHE A 3 19.91 -44.20 -26.01
C PHE A 3 21.24 -43.88 -25.34
N ASP A 4 22.35 -43.94 -26.09
CA ASP A 4 23.68 -43.57 -25.59
C ASP A 4 23.74 -42.07 -25.27
N GLU A 5 23.14 -41.23 -26.11
CA GLU A 5 23.07 -39.78 -25.89
C GLU A 5 22.23 -39.41 -24.65
N ALA A 6 21.14 -40.13 -24.39
CA ALA A 6 20.36 -39.98 -23.16
C ALA A 6 21.14 -40.44 -21.92
N LEU A 7 21.87 -41.55 -22.00
CA LEU A 7 22.70 -42.07 -20.91
C LEU A 7 23.86 -41.12 -20.57
N GLU A 8 24.47 -40.52 -21.57
CA GLU A 8 25.53 -39.54 -21.40
C GLU A 8 24.98 -38.25 -20.77
N THR A 9 23.86 -37.72 -21.27
CA THR A 9 23.31 -36.45 -20.79
C THR A 9 22.72 -36.56 -19.38
N PHE A 10 21.90 -37.59 -19.12
CA PHE A 10 21.23 -37.75 -17.83
C PHE A 10 22.12 -38.43 -16.78
N GLY A 11 22.96 -39.39 -17.18
CA GLY A 11 23.89 -40.08 -16.29
C GLY A 11 25.00 -39.16 -15.78
N VAL A 12 25.64 -38.38 -16.67
CA VAL A 12 26.68 -37.41 -16.27
C VAL A 12 26.09 -36.32 -15.38
N LYS A 13 24.88 -35.84 -15.68
CA LYS A 13 24.18 -34.84 -14.87
C LYS A 13 23.86 -35.35 -13.47
N PHE A 14 23.41 -36.62 -13.36
CA PHE A 14 23.15 -37.28 -12.08
C PHE A 14 24.43 -37.43 -11.25
N ILE A 15 25.53 -37.90 -11.84
CA ILE A 15 26.82 -38.03 -11.14
C ILE A 15 27.32 -36.65 -10.69
N LYS A 16 27.24 -35.64 -11.55
CA LYS A 16 27.68 -34.27 -11.24
C LYS A 16 26.86 -33.67 -10.08
N GLN A 17 25.55 -33.86 -10.04
CA GLN A 17 24.71 -33.38 -8.94
C GLN A 17 25.05 -34.03 -7.59
N ASN A 18 25.35 -35.33 -7.58
CA ASN A 18 25.76 -36.05 -6.37
C ASN A 18 27.16 -35.66 -5.88
N VAL A 19 28.13 -35.46 -6.80
CA VAL A 19 29.51 -35.07 -6.44
C VAL A 19 29.61 -33.61 -5.97
N THR A 20 28.81 -32.70 -6.54
CA THR A 20 28.85 -31.27 -6.22
C THR A 20 28.07 -30.91 -4.93
N GLY A 21 27.52 -31.92 -4.22
CA GLY A 21 26.71 -31.71 -3.01
C GLY A 21 25.33 -31.06 -3.28
N ASN A 22 24.94 -30.95 -4.54
CA ASN A 22 23.66 -30.40 -4.98
C ASN A 22 22.64 -31.55 -5.10
N VAL A 23 22.53 -32.34 -4.04
CA VAL A 23 21.58 -33.46 -3.93
C VAL A 23 20.20 -32.87 -4.12
N ILE A 24 19.45 -33.41 -5.09
CA ILE A 24 18.07 -32.99 -5.33
C ILE A 24 17.27 -33.35 -4.08
N ASP A 25 17.04 -32.35 -3.23
CA ASP A 25 16.13 -32.47 -2.09
C ASP A 25 14.71 -32.71 -2.63
N GLN A 26 13.99 -33.65 -2.02
CA GLN A 26 12.61 -34.00 -2.35
C GLN A 26 11.70 -32.77 -2.34
N GLU A 27 11.95 -31.81 -1.44
CA GLU A 27 11.23 -30.55 -1.37
C GLU A 27 11.51 -29.65 -2.59
N ASN A 28 12.75 -29.58 -3.06
CA ASN A 28 13.12 -28.82 -4.24
C ASN A 28 12.52 -29.43 -5.52
N LEU A 29 12.58 -30.76 -5.65
CA LEU A 29 11.96 -31.47 -6.78
C LEU A 29 10.45 -31.23 -6.83
N LYS A 30 9.78 -31.33 -5.69
CA LYS A 30 8.33 -31.07 -5.58
C LYS A 30 7.99 -29.62 -5.96
N ARG A 31 8.82 -28.65 -5.59
CA ARG A 31 8.65 -27.24 -6.00
C ARG A 31 8.83 -27.07 -7.50
N GLN A 32 9.84 -27.69 -8.10
CA GLN A 32 10.07 -27.62 -9.54
C GLN A 32 8.94 -28.28 -10.32
N VAL A 33 8.46 -29.45 -9.89
CA VAL A 33 7.31 -30.12 -10.52
C VAL A 33 6.06 -29.24 -10.44
N LYS A 34 5.77 -28.64 -9.28
CA LYS A 34 4.65 -27.70 -9.15
C LYS A 34 4.81 -26.47 -10.02
N ALA A 35 6.01 -25.90 -10.09
CA ALA A 35 6.28 -24.74 -10.96
C ALA A 35 6.02 -25.09 -12.43
N SER A 36 6.51 -26.25 -12.90
CA SER A 36 6.27 -26.73 -14.25
C SER A 36 4.79 -27.00 -14.53
N GLN A 37 4.06 -27.59 -13.58
CA GLN A 37 2.60 -27.78 -13.70
C GLN A 37 1.86 -26.44 -13.81
N SER A 38 2.20 -25.46 -12.97
CA SER A 38 1.57 -24.13 -13.04
C SER A 38 1.91 -23.37 -14.33
N GLU A 39 3.13 -23.51 -14.87
CA GLU A 39 3.46 -22.93 -16.17
C GLU A 39 2.71 -23.63 -17.32
N TYR A 40 2.54 -24.96 -17.25
CA TYR A 40 1.72 -25.70 -18.21
C TYR A 40 0.27 -25.21 -18.21
N GLU A 41 -0.36 -25.10 -17.02
CA GLU A 41 -1.73 -24.56 -16.88
C GLU A 41 -1.85 -23.14 -17.43
N ARG A 42 -0.83 -22.29 -17.25
CA ARG A 42 -0.81 -20.92 -17.79
C ARG A 42 -0.69 -20.90 -19.32
N ILE A 43 0.17 -21.74 -19.89
CA ILE A 43 0.36 -21.83 -21.35
C ILE A 43 -0.90 -22.42 -22.00
N GLU A 44 -1.49 -23.44 -21.39
CA GLU A 44 -2.75 -24.03 -21.83
C GLU A 44 -3.89 -23.00 -21.85
N LEU A 45 -4.00 -22.19 -20.78
CA LEU A 45 -4.93 -21.06 -20.72
C LEU A 45 -4.75 -20.08 -21.88
N PHE A 46 -3.50 -19.67 -22.12
CA PHE A 46 -3.14 -18.73 -23.17
C PHE A 46 -3.45 -19.27 -24.57
N LEU A 47 -3.13 -20.54 -24.83
CA LEU A 47 -3.42 -21.20 -26.10
C LEU A 47 -4.93 -21.34 -26.34
N ASN A 48 -5.70 -21.65 -25.29
CA ASN A 48 -7.16 -21.73 -25.38
C ASN A 48 -7.79 -20.35 -25.67
N GLU A 49 -7.28 -19.28 -25.06
CA GLU A 49 -7.69 -17.90 -25.37
C GLU A 49 -7.37 -17.52 -26.83
N TYR A 50 -6.16 -17.85 -27.30
CA TYR A 50 -5.73 -17.54 -28.66
C TYR A 50 -6.53 -18.32 -29.72
N LEU A 51 -6.76 -19.62 -29.50
CA LEU A 51 -7.44 -20.51 -30.45
C LEU A 51 -8.97 -20.47 -30.33
N HIS A 52 -9.54 -19.72 -29.38
CA HIS A 52 -10.99 -19.72 -29.09
C HIS A 52 -11.57 -21.13 -28.85
N ASN A 53 -10.74 -22.05 -28.36
CA ASN A 53 -11.16 -23.40 -28.00
C ASN A 53 -11.78 -23.35 -26.60
N ASN A 54 -13.10 -23.23 -26.56
CA ASN A 54 -13.93 -23.09 -25.37
C ASN A 54 -14.04 -24.37 -24.52
N THR A 55 -12.92 -24.99 -24.16
CA THR A 55 -12.91 -26.18 -23.30
C THR A 55 -12.90 -25.83 -21.81
N SER A 56 -12.82 -24.55 -21.45
CA SER A 56 -12.77 -24.06 -20.06
C SER A 56 -14.01 -23.23 -19.71
N THR A 57 -15.14 -23.90 -19.44
CA THR A 57 -16.44 -23.26 -19.13
C THR A 57 -16.39 -22.21 -18.00
N ASN A 58 -15.46 -22.33 -17.06
CA ASN A 58 -15.30 -21.38 -15.95
C ASN A 58 -14.45 -20.15 -16.31
N HIS A 59 -13.43 -20.30 -17.16
CA HIS A 59 -12.56 -19.18 -17.55
C HIS A 59 -13.21 -18.31 -18.62
N GLU A 60 -13.92 -18.92 -19.55
CA GLU A 60 -14.71 -18.23 -20.57
C GLU A 60 -15.79 -17.35 -19.93
N ARG A 61 -16.45 -17.83 -18.87
CA ARG A 61 -17.40 -17.03 -18.10
C ARG A 61 -16.76 -15.80 -17.47
N SER A 62 -15.58 -15.97 -16.86
CA SER A 62 -14.83 -14.87 -16.19
C SER A 62 -14.30 -13.83 -17.18
N THR A 63 -13.82 -14.27 -18.34
CA THR A 63 -13.32 -13.38 -19.40
C THR A 63 -14.46 -12.65 -20.11
N ASN A 64 -15.58 -13.32 -20.40
CA ASN A 64 -16.78 -12.69 -20.93
C ASN A 64 -17.38 -11.70 -19.92
N LEU A 65 -17.50 -12.05 -18.64
CA LEU A 65 -17.92 -11.12 -17.58
C LEU A 65 -17.07 -9.85 -17.56
N ARG A 66 -15.74 -9.97 -17.68
CA ARG A 66 -14.85 -8.80 -17.71
C ARG A 66 -15.04 -7.95 -18.97
N LYS A 67 -15.20 -8.60 -20.14
CA LYS A 67 -15.48 -7.90 -21.39
C LYS A 67 -16.81 -7.16 -21.31
N ASP A 68 -17.85 -7.80 -20.77
CA ASP A 68 -19.18 -7.21 -20.58
C ASP A 68 -19.15 -6.05 -19.58
N GLU A 69 -18.44 -6.18 -18.47
CA GLU A 69 -18.21 -5.10 -17.50
C GLU A 69 -17.48 -3.91 -18.14
N MET A 70 -16.48 -4.19 -18.98
CA MET A 70 -15.74 -3.16 -19.71
C MET A 70 -16.64 -2.45 -20.74
N TRP A 71 -17.41 -3.20 -21.52
CA TRP A 71 -18.34 -2.62 -22.49
C TRP A 71 -19.44 -1.80 -21.81
N SER A 72 -19.98 -2.29 -20.70
CA SER A 72 -20.93 -1.53 -19.87
C SER A 72 -20.32 -0.23 -19.35
N LEU A 73 -19.04 -0.24 -18.96
CA LEU A 73 -18.33 0.98 -18.56
C LEU A 73 -18.17 1.95 -19.73
N VAL A 74 -17.78 1.47 -20.91
CA VAL A 74 -17.63 2.30 -22.12
C VAL A 74 -18.96 2.95 -22.50
N GLU A 75 -20.06 2.19 -22.49
CA GLU A 75 -21.39 2.72 -22.80
C GLU A 75 -21.82 3.80 -21.80
N LYS A 76 -21.60 3.56 -20.50
CA LYS A 76 -21.84 4.58 -19.47
C LYS A 76 -21.03 5.84 -19.73
N LEU A 77 -19.75 5.72 -20.08
CA LEU A 77 -18.89 6.87 -20.40
C LEU A 77 -19.40 7.63 -21.63
N LEU A 78 -19.79 6.93 -22.70
CA LEU A 78 -20.34 7.56 -23.89
C LEU A 78 -21.60 8.38 -23.57
N ILE A 79 -22.54 7.79 -22.84
CA ILE A 79 -23.75 8.50 -22.38
C ILE A 79 -23.37 9.72 -21.54
N ALA A 80 -22.41 9.57 -20.62
CA ALA A 80 -21.96 10.68 -19.78
C ALA A 80 -21.45 11.88 -20.59
N PHE A 81 -20.62 11.63 -21.61
CA PHE A 81 -20.02 12.68 -22.43
C PHE A 81 -21.01 13.30 -23.42
N ASP A 82 -22.01 12.53 -23.89
CA ASP A 82 -23.05 13.03 -24.80
C ASP A 82 -24.17 13.78 -24.07
N THR A 83 -24.34 13.56 -22.76
CA THR A 83 -25.36 14.28 -21.98
C THR A 83 -25.04 15.78 -21.89
N LYS A 84 -25.98 16.62 -22.33
CA LYS A 84 -25.88 18.08 -22.21
C LYS A 84 -25.96 18.57 -20.75
N ASP A 85 -26.58 17.78 -19.88
CA ASP A 85 -26.73 18.08 -18.45
C ASP A 85 -25.94 17.09 -17.59
N PHE A 86 -24.66 17.42 -17.42
CA PHE A 86 -23.70 16.67 -16.60
C PHE A 86 -24.17 16.49 -15.14
N ASN A 87 -24.93 17.45 -14.59
CA ASN A 87 -25.40 17.38 -13.21
C ASN A 87 -26.51 16.33 -13.05
N HIS A 88 -27.41 16.22 -14.03
CA HIS A 88 -28.45 15.20 -14.04
C HIS A 88 -27.85 13.79 -14.16
N TYR A 89 -26.92 13.60 -15.10
CA TYR A 89 -26.25 12.31 -15.30
C TYR A 89 -25.45 11.86 -14.05
N ASN A 90 -24.73 12.78 -13.41
CA ASN A 90 -24.00 12.47 -12.19
C ASN A 90 -24.89 12.15 -11.00
N GLN A 91 -26.11 12.68 -10.93
CA GLN A 91 -27.04 12.35 -9.84
C GLN A 91 -27.65 10.95 -9.99
N THR A 92 -27.72 10.43 -11.22
CA THR A 92 -28.32 9.13 -11.54
C THR A 92 -27.27 8.02 -11.69
N HIS A 93 -26.00 8.36 -11.94
CA HIS A 93 -24.92 7.40 -12.17
C HIS A 93 -23.71 7.61 -11.25
N ASP A 94 -23.31 6.54 -10.56
CA ASP A 94 -22.15 6.50 -9.63
C ASP A 94 -20.77 6.55 -10.33
N LEU A 95 -20.74 6.80 -11.65
CA LEU A 95 -19.53 6.69 -12.46
C LEU A 95 -18.43 7.66 -12.02
N PHE A 96 -18.80 8.87 -11.57
CA PHE A 96 -17.87 9.93 -11.17
C PHE A 96 -17.93 10.28 -9.68
N HIS A 97 -18.68 9.51 -8.88
CA HIS A 97 -18.84 9.74 -7.43
C HIS A 97 -17.65 9.27 -6.57
N THR A 98 -16.61 8.70 -7.18
CA THR A 98 -15.47 8.10 -6.46
C THR A 98 -14.63 9.12 -5.66
N SER A 99 -14.81 10.40 -5.91
CA SER A 99 -14.31 11.47 -5.07
C SER A 99 -15.10 12.72 -5.36
N TYR A 100 -15.82 13.29 -4.38
CA TYR A 100 -16.31 14.66 -4.52
C TYR A 100 -15.08 15.58 -4.62
N PRO A 101 -14.73 16.09 -5.82
CA PRO A 101 -13.56 16.92 -5.98
C PRO A 101 -13.81 18.22 -5.23
N LYS A 102 -12.88 18.64 -4.37
CA LYS A 102 -13.03 19.84 -3.54
C LYS A 102 -13.30 21.13 -4.33
N GLU A 103 -12.97 21.16 -5.63
CA GLU A 103 -13.14 22.30 -6.53
C GLU A 103 -14.40 22.22 -7.42
N ILE A 104 -15.23 21.16 -7.33
CA ILE A 104 -16.43 20.99 -8.18
C ILE A 104 -17.65 21.87 -7.78
N HIS A 105 -17.39 23.02 -7.17
CA HIS A 105 -18.37 24.07 -6.86
C HIS A 105 -18.23 25.26 -7.83
N ALA A 106 -19.23 26.14 -7.87
CA ALA A 106 -19.28 27.28 -8.80
C ALA A 106 -18.02 28.18 -8.79
N ASP A 107 -17.48 28.47 -7.61
CA ASP A 107 -16.27 29.29 -7.46
C ASP A 107 -15.02 28.61 -8.03
N GLY A 108 -14.90 27.30 -7.84
CA GLY A 108 -13.78 26.50 -8.36
C GLY A 108 -13.80 26.39 -9.86
N ILE A 109 -15.01 26.22 -10.44
CA ILE A 109 -15.20 26.27 -11.90
C ILE A 109 -14.84 27.66 -12.44
N ARG A 110 -15.25 28.74 -11.75
CA ARG A 110 -14.86 30.11 -12.14
C ARG A 110 -13.34 30.29 -12.11
N ARG A 111 -12.67 29.87 -11.03
CA ARG A 111 -11.21 29.93 -10.92
C ARG A 111 -10.52 29.11 -12.01
N LEU A 112 -11.03 27.91 -12.31
CA LEU A 112 -10.49 27.07 -13.37
C LEU A 112 -10.63 27.71 -14.75
N LYS A 113 -11.76 28.35 -15.06
CA LYS A 113 -11.96 29.09 -16.32
C LYS A 113 -11.01 30.29 -16.43
N GLU A 114 -10.71 30.96 -15.32
CA GLU A 114 -9.93 32.19 -15.31
C GLU A 114 -8.42 31.97 -15.19
N CYS A 115 -7.99 30.80 -14.70
CA CYS A 115 -6.58 30.50 -14.40
C CYS A 115 -5.66 30.66 -15.62
N TYR A 116 -6.15 30.34 -16.82
CA TYR A 116 -5.36 30.48 -18.04
C TYR A 116 -5.01 31.93 -18.33
N LYS A 117 -6.01 32.83 -18.29
CA LYS A 117 -5.80 34.27 -18.55
C LYS A 117 -4.84 34.88 -17.54
N ARG A 118 -5.01 34.53 -16.26
CA ARG A 118 -4.16 35.01 -15.17
C ARG A 118 -2.75 34.45 -15.27
N GLY A 119 -2.59 33.18 -15.64
CA GLY A 119 -1.31 32.56 -15.94
C GLY A 119 -0.58 33.23 -17.11
N LEU A 120 -1.30 33.56 -18.18
CA LEU A 120 -0.76 34.26 -19.35
C LEU A 120 -0.25 35.66 -18.99
N HIS A 121 -1.03 36.44 -18.23
CA HIS A 121 -0.59 37.74 -17.70
C HIS A 121 0.69 37.61 -16.86
N ARG A 122 0.76 36.59 -16.00
CA ARG A 122 1.96 36.34 -15.17
C ARG A 122 3.19 36.00 -16.01
N ILE A 123 3.04 35.20 -17.07
CA ILE A 123 4.14 34.86 -17.98
C ILE A 123 4.65 36.11 -18.70
N HIS A 124 3.76 36.99 -19.16
CA HIS A 124 4.14 38.25 -19.79
C HIS A 124 4.92 39.17 -18.83
N LEU A 125 4.49 39.28 -17.56
CA LEU A 125 5.21 40.04 -16.53
C LEU A 125 6.61 39.47 -16.27
N ILE A 126 6.74 38.14 -16.12
CA ILE A 126 8.04 37.49 -15.93
C ILE A 126 8.96 37.76 -17.12
N TYR A 127 8.43 37.67 -18.35
CA TYR A 127 9.19 37.96 -19.56
C TYR A 127 9.70 39.41 -19.61
N ALA A 128 8.84 40.39 -19.29
CA ALA A 128 9.21 41.80 -19.26
C ALA A 128 10.29 42.11 -18.20
N GLN A 129 10.19 41.50 -17.02
CA GLN A 129 11.11 41.69 -15.90
C GLN A 129 12.46 40.97 -16.10
N GLU A 130 12.44 39.69 -16.47
CA GLU A 130 13.65 38.85 -16.43
C GLU A 130 14.39 38.76 -17.76
N VAL A 131 13.64 38.72 -18.87
CA VAL A 131 14.22 38.58 -20.20
C VAL A 131 14.54 39.96 -20.77
N LEU A 132 13.56 40.85 -20.78
CA LEU A 132 13.73 42.19 -21.35
C LEU A 132 14.33 43.21 -20.37
N LYS A 133 14.31 42.94 -19.06
CA LYS A 133 14.82 43.82 -17.99
C LYS A 133 14.25 45.24 -18.05
N LYS A 134 13.01 45.39 -18.50
CA LYS A 134 12.32 46.70 -18.63
C LYS A 134 11.69 47.17 -17.32
N GLU A 135 11.32 46.23 -16.46
CA GLU A 135 10.63 46.46 -15.19
C GLU A 135 11.43 45.88 -14.02
N LYS A 136 11.19 46.38 -12.81
CA LYS A 136 11.81 45.83 -11.59
C LYS A 136 11.28 44.42 -11.32
N ILE A 137 12.17 43.51 -10.93
CA ILE A 137 11.83 42.13 -10.61
C ILE A 137 10.92 42.09 -9.37
N ASP A 138 9.71 41.56 -9.54
CA ASP A 138 8.82 41.22 -8.44
C ASP A 138 8.56 39.70 -8.43
N THR A 139 8.91 39.08 -7.30
CA THR A 139 8.75 37.64 -7.08
C THR A 139 7.45 37.27 -6.37
N THR A 140 6.71 38.25 -5.89
CA THR A 140 5.50 38.05 -5.07
C THR A 140 4.43 37.32 -5.88
N GLY A 141 3.80 36.31 -5.28
CA GLY A 141 2.70 35.59 -5.92
C GLY A 141 3.08 34.62 -7.06
N ARG A 142 4.35 34.51 -7.47
CA ARG A 142 4.78 33.65 -8.60
C ARG A 142 4.48 32.16 -8.42
N ARG A 143 4.41 31.69 -7.17
CA ARG A 143 4.09 30.29 -6.83
C ARG A 143 2.62 30.08 -6.46
N VAL A 144 1.81 31.14 -6.49
CA VAL A 144 0.38 31.03 -6.17
C VAL A 144 -0.27 30.17 -7.23
N LYS A 145 -0.98 29.15 -6.76
CA LYS A 145 -1.85 28.30 -7.56
C LYS A 145 -3.27 28.73 -7.23
N GLU A 146 -3.97 29.23 -8.23
CA GLU A 146 -5.34 29.73 -8.08
C GLU A 146 -6.38 28.61 -8.03
N VAL A 147 -5.95 27.38 -8.30
CA VAL A 147 -6.76 26.17 -8.21
C VAL A 147 -6.07 25.23 -7.23
N LEU A 148 -6.84 24.63 -6.33
CA LEU A 148 -6.34 23.61 -5.41
C LEU A 148 -5.85 22.39 -6.20
N VAL A 149 -4.61 22.00 -5.96
CA VAL A 149 -4.04 20.78 -6.52
C VAL A 149 -4.37 19.63 -5.58
N THR A 150 -5.30 18.76 -5.99
CA THR A 150 -5.58 17.51 -5.28
C THR A 150 -4.56 16.43 -5.69
N LYS A 151 -4.02 15.69 -4.71
CA LYS A 151 -3.20 14.51 -4.99
C LYS A 151 -4.09 13.26 -4.91
N CYS A 152 -3.69 12.17 -5.57
CA CYS A 152 -4.41 10.89 -5.49
C CYS A 152 -4.53 10.33 -4.06
N LYS A 153 -3.66 10.77 -3.13
CA LYS A 153 -3.73 10.40 -1.70
C LYS A 153 -4.81 11.17 -0.94
N ASP A 154 -5.23 12.32 -1.44
CA ASP A 154 -6.22 13.21 -0.81
C ASP A 154 -7.65 12.83 -1.19
N ILE A 155 -7.80 11.90 -2.14
CA ILE A 155 -9.06 11.26 -2.50
C ILE A 155 -9.37 10.24 -1.41
N GLU A 156 -10.38 10.53 -0.59
CA GLU A 156 -10.86 9.61 0.44
C GLU A 156 -11.24 8.29 -0.22
N LYS A 157 -10.56 7.20 0.16
CA LYS A 157 -10.98 5.86 -0.24
C LYS A 157 -12.25 5.53 0.56
N PRO A 158 -13.34 5.07 -0.07
CA PRO A 158 -14.49 4.62 0.69
C PRO A 158 -14.05 3.52 1.67
N PRO A 159 -14.61 3.48 2.89
CA PRO A 159 -14.23 2.50 3.89
C PRO A 159 -14.51 1.10 3.33
N ARG A 160 -13.46 0.28 3.17
CA ARG A 160 -13.60 -1.12 2.78
C ARG A 160 -14.45 -1.82 3.85
N LYS A 161 -15.71 -2.14 3.54
CA LYS A 161 -16.52 -3.04 4.37
C LYS A 161 -15.81 -4.39 4.42
N ARG A 162 -15.17 -4.69 5.54
CA ARG A 162 -14.65 -6.04 5.80
C ARG A 162 -15.86 -6.96 5.92
N LYS A 163 -15.97 -7.97 5.05
CA LYS A 163 -16.90 -9.08 5.25
C LYS A 163 -16.44 -9.82 6.50
N ASN A 164 -17.14 -9.61 7.62
CA ASN A 164 -16.98 -10.47 8.79
C ASN A 164 -17.59 -11.84 8.44
N THR A 165 -16.74 -12.83 8.22
CA THR A 165 -17.12 -14.23 8.40
C THR A 165 -17.31 -14.45 9.88
N ASN A 166 -18.57 -14.54 10.30
CA ASN A 166 -18.97 -14.91 11.65
C ASN A 166 -18.46 -16.33 11.95
N ILE A 167 -17.54 -16.45 12.91
CA ILE A 167 -17.38 -17.67 13.70
C ILE A 167 -17.85 -17.30 15.11
N LEU A 168 -18.91 -18.00 15.49
CA LEU A 168 -19.61 -17.95 16.76
C LEU A 168 -18.67 -18.40 17.88
N ASP A 169 -18.43 -17.54 18.87
CA ASP A 169 -18.35 -18.00 20.25
C ASP A 169 -18.79 -16.88 21.20
N ASN A 170 -19.86 -17.14 21.93
CA ASN A 170 -20.55 -16.22 22.82
C ASN A 170 -19.92 -16.29 24.21
N GLN A 171 -19.40 -15.18 24.73
CA GLN A 171 -19.55 -14.82 26.14
C GLN A 171 -19.78 -13.31 26.26
N PRO A 172 -20.72 -12.87 27.13
CA PRO A 172 -21.23 -11.50 27.14
C PRO A 172 -20.43 -10.61 28.09
N GLY A 173 -20.03 -9.44 27.60
CA GLY A 173 -19.37 -8.40 28.38
C GLY A 173 -19.31 -7.11 27.56
N SER A 174 -20.48 -6.48 27.41
CA SER A 174 -20.63 -5.19 26.74
C SER A 174 -19.92 -4.09 27.54
N SER A 175 -19.00 -3.41 26.87
CA SER A 175 -18.70 -2.01 27.13
C SER A 175 -18.30 -1.42 25.77
N ASP A 176 -19.27 -0.77 25.14
CA ASP A 176 -19.08 0.05 23.94
C ASP A 176 -18.13 1.21 24.26
N GLU A 177 -16.83 1.01 24.05
CA GLU A 177 -15.88 2.10 23.91
C GLU A 177 -15.33 2.13 22.48
N PRO A 178 -15.30 3.30 21.82
CA PRO A 178 -14.68 3.44 20.52
C PRO A 178 -13.20 3.01 20.61
N PRO A 179 -12.60 2.47 19.53
CA PRO A 179 -11.21 2.03 19.57
C PRO A 179 -10.32 3.22 19.96
N LYS A 180 -9.88 3.24 21.22
CA LYS A 180 -9.01 4.28 21.77
C LYS A 180 -7.78 4.39 20.87
N LYS A 181 -7.62 5.56 20.24
CA LYS A 181 -6.38 5.92 19.53
C LYS A 181 -5.22 5.61 20.49
N ARG A 182 -4.24 4.81 20.04
CA ARG A 182 -3.07 4.46 20.86
C ARG A 182 -2.39 5.75 21.32
N VAL A 183 -2.66 6.16 22.56
CA VAL A 183 -1.96 7.27 23.20
C VAL A 183 -0.50 6.88 23.30
N ARG A 184 0.40 7.74 22.80
CA ARG A 184 1.84 7.53 22.97
C ARG A 184 2.13 7.57 24.48
N ARG A 185 2.50 6.42 25.05
CA ARG A 185 3.00 6.36 26.43
C ARG A 185 4.39 6.98 26.46
N ILE A 186 4.53 8.10 27.15
CA ILE A 186 5.80 8.80 27.34
C ILE A 186 6.36 8.36 28.70
N PRO A 187 7.55 7.72 28.74
CA PRO A 187 8.23 7.39 29.99
C PRO A 187 8.44 8.62 30.88
N SER A 188 8.31 8.46 32.20
CA SER A 188 8.76 9.49 33.16
C SER A 188 10.27 9.70 33.06
N LYS A 189 10.76 10.87 33.49
CA LYS A 189 12.22 11.17 33.46
C LYS A 189 13.01 10.19 34.33
N GLU A 190 12.48 9.85 35.50
CA GLU A 190 13.07 8.89 36.45
C GLU A 190 13.14 7.48 35.86
N ALA A 191 12.10 7.05 35.13
CA ALA A 191 12.10 5.77 34.44
C ALA A 191 13.15 5.73 33.31
N VAL A 192 13.41 6.85 32.64
CA VAL A 192 14.46 6.93 31.61
C VAL A 192 15.86 6.82 32.22
N GLU A 193 16.09 7.40 33.40
CA GLU A 193 17.37 7.28 34.11
C GLU A 193 17.65 5.84 34.56
N ILE A 194 16.65 5.15 35.12
CA ILE A 194 16.77 3.73 35.51
C ILE A 194 17.11 2.83 34.32
N LEU A 195 16.55 3.13 33.14
CA LEU A 195 16.74 2.33 31.93
C LEU A 195 17.97 2.73 31.11
N ALA A 196 18.66 3.81 31.48
CA ALA A 196 19.85 4.28 30.77
C ALA A 196 20.97 3.21 30.71
N PRO A 197 21.30 2.48 31.79
CA PRO A 197 22.30 1.41 31.75
C PRO A 197 21.89 0.29 30.78
N MET A 198 20.61 -0.11 30.78
CA MET A 198 20.07 -1.14 29.90
C MET A 198 20.24 -0.80 28.42
N VAL A 199 20.10 0.48 28.08
CA VAL A 199 20.25 1.00 26.71
C VAL A 199 21.72 1.20 26.31
N ALA A 200 22.62 1.40 27.28
CA ALA A 200 24.04 1.54 27.01
C ALA A 200 24.70 0.22 26.57
N HIS A 201 24.15 -0.92 27.01
CA HIS A 201 24.64 -2.23 26.61
C HIS A 201 24.21 -2.60 25.18
N SER A 202 25.13 -3.14 24.38
CA SER A 202 24.87 -3.53 22.98
C SER A 202 24.07 -4.84 22.84
N LEU A 203 23.92 -5.60 23.92
CA LEU A 203 23.22 -6.89 23.94
C LEU A 203 21.82 -6.71 24.51
N PRO A 204 20.82 -7.44 23.97
CA PRO A 204 19.48 -7.41 24.50
C PRO A 204 19.47 -7.90 25.95
N PRO A 205 18.67 -7.28 26.84
CA PRO A 205 18.66 -7.62 28.25
C PRO A 205 18.17 -9.06 28.46
N THR A 206 18.82 -9.79 29.38
CA THR A 206 18.39 -11.14 29.77
C THR A 206 17.11 -11.11 30.59
N LYS A 207 16.45 -12.26 30.78
CA LYS A 207 15.18 -12.33 31.54
C LYS A 207 15.37 -11.84 32.99
N GLU A 208 16.52 -12.14 33.58
CA GLU A 208 16.89 -11.76 34.94
C GLU A 208 17.16 -10.25 35.04
N GLU A 209 17.70 -9.64 33.99
CA GLU A 209 17.89 -8.19 33.90
C GLU A 209 16.56 -7.47 33.75
N VAL A 210 15.67 -7.96 32.88
CA VAL A 210 14.32 -7.42 32.70
C VAL A 210 13.56 -7.41 34.03
N GLN A 211 13.65 -8.49 34.81
CA GLN A 211 12.98 -8.58 36.11
C GLN A 211 13.57 -7.59 37.14
N ARG A 212 14.89 -7.38 37.14
CA ARG A 212 15.54 -6.37 37.99
C ARG A 212 15.08 -4.95 37.64
N TYR A 213 14.98 -4.61 36.35
CA TYR A 213 14.49 -3.30 35.93
C TYR A 213 13.00 -3.10 36.23
N LEU A 214 12.17 -4.14 36.11
CA LEU A 214 10.77 -4.07 36.51
C LEU A 214 10.62 -3.76 38.01
N ALA A 215 11.37 -4.46 38.87
CA ALA A 215 11.35 -4.22 40.31
C ALA A 215 11.82 -2.78 40.67
N ALA A 216 12.83 -2.25 39.96
CA ALA A 216 13.28 -0.87 40.16
C ALA A 216 12.25 0.18 39.72
N LEU A 217 11.43 -0.15 38.71
CA LEU A 217 10.38 0.74 38.19
C LEU A 217 9.10 0.69 39.03
N GLU A 218 8.78 -0.44 39.67
CA GLU A 218 7.65 -0.57 40.59
C GLU A 218 7.75 0.38 41.79
N GLY A 219 8.97 0.70 42.24
CA GLY A 219 9.21 1.61 43.37
C GLY A 219 8.93 3.10 43.09
N ILE A 220 8.75 3.50 41.83
CA ILE A 220 8.69 4.91 41.41
C ILE A 220 7.45 5.19 40.52
N SER A 221 6.79 4.14 40.02
CA SER A 221 5.72 4.29 39.05
C SER A 221 4.47 4.92 39.68
N SER A 222 4.21 6.18 39.31
CA SER A 222 2.87 6.76 39.39
C SER A 222 1.89 5.87 38.63
N SER A 223 0.62 5.81 39.05
CA SER A 223 -0.43 4.93 38.49
C SER A 223 -0.65 5.02 36.97
N SER A 224 -0.06 6.02 36.30
CA SER A 224 -0.10 6.21 34.85
C SER A 224 1.07 5.58 34.07
N ASP A 225 2.16 5.17 34.73
CA ASP A 225 3.39 4.67 34.07
C ASP A 225 3.68 3.19 34.37
N ILE A 226 2.74 2.31 33.99
CA ILE A 226 2.88 0.86 34.21
C ILE A 226 3.89 0.26 33.21
N TRP A 227 4.92 -0.39 33.74
CA TRP A 227 5.96 -1.08 32.95
C TRP A 227 5.73 -2.59 32.94
N ASP A 228 5.80 -3.20 31.75
CA ASP A 228 5.79 -4.65 31.57
C ASP A 228 7.03 -5.09 30.78
N ALA A 229 7.34 -6.40 30.81
CA ALA A 229 8.51 -6.96 30.14
C ALA A 229 8.52 -6.67 28.62
N ALA A 230 7.34 -6.62 28.00
CA ALA A 230 7.18 -6.33 26.58
C ALA A 230 7.55 -4.88 26.25
N ARG A 231 7.11 -3.93 27.09
CA ARG A 231 7.39 -2.50 26.98
C ARG A 231 8.87 -2.21 27.17
N LEU A 232 9.53 -2.86 28.13
CA LEU A 232 10.99 -2.78 28.33
C LEU A 232 11.76 -3.26 27.09
N THR A 233 11.39 -4.43 26.58
CA THR A 233 12.01 -4.99 25.37
C THR A 233 11.81 -4.07 24.15
N GLN A 234 10.61 -3.47 24.03
CA GLN A 234 10.30 -2.53 22.96
C GLN A 234 11.07 -1.21 23.11
N TYR A 235 11.27 -0.74 24.34
CA TYR A 235 12.04 0.47 24.64
C TYR A 235 13.51 0.31 24.23
N TYR A 236 14.14 -0.81 24.59
CA TYR A 236 15.48 -1.19 24.13
C TYR A 236 15.58 -1.19 22.59
N LYS A 237 14.70 -1.95 21.92
CA LYS A 237 14.69 -2.06 20.45
C LYS A 237 14.54 -0.72 19.75
N ASN A 238 13.68 0.16 20.25
CA ASN A 238 13.45 1.48 19.65
C ASN A 238 14.67 2.39 19.75
N ARG A 239 15.47 2.27 20.82
CA ARG A 239 16.64 3.12 21.03
C ARG A 239 17.84 2.68 20.20
N HIS A 240 18.08 1.37 20.09
CA HIS A 240 19.13 0.84 19.21
C HIS A 240 18.79 0.95 17.72
N LYS A 241 17.51 1.05 17.34
CA LYS A 241 17.10 1.37 15.96
C LYS A 241 17.37 2.83 15.56
N LYS A 242 17.42 3.75 16.51
CA LYS A 242 17.74 5.18 16.25
C LYS A 242 19.25 5.46 16.19
N ALA A 243 20.07 4.51 16.63
CA ALA A 243 21.53 4.63 16.68
C ALA A 243 22.24 4.08 15.43
N LYS A 244 21.49 3.52 14.47
CA LYS A 244 21.95 3.20 13.10
C LYS A 244 21.44 4.25 12.14
#